data_AF-A0ABD1DGY1-F1
#
_entry.id   AF-A0ABD1DGY1-F1
#
_cell.length_a   1.000
_cell.length_b   1.000
_cell.length_c   1.000
_cell.angle_alpha   90.00
_cell.angle_beta   90.00
_cell.angle_gamma   90.00
#
_symmetry.space_group_name_H-M   'P 1'
#
loop_
_entity.id
_entity.type
_entity.pdbx_description
1 polymer ?
#
loop_
_entity_poly.entity_id
_entity_poly.type
_entity_poly.pdbx_seq_one_letter_code
_entity_poly.pdbx_strand_id
1 'polypeptide(L)'
;MSSLAYGSFCATCCNLIPPETEPLACSTCAKPCCWKCAREPAESVSLFNAPAVICVACDAAMDLRGGGKMVPKPPMEQGLQRCRMHPERFLNLFCLTCQVQICCDCFVVQQDHKRHTIDSIEEVYRQKLLETVEKFREIPKRLKLVDWEAVRQVEENLKIIQEMETRILGDIRQLFQQRTAIMLNKTAEKKAVLQKTKDFVDRTEMQHRQTLESIQGLNTNDFLRLQAALNERCESILKDVGQLQVEPVRWDDIDCDLLPSCKLQPISLNLPNGDAAKEKHVQIQLIDDCGIVWTTTFFIGGQSLALEMKPNRQLDEFHFKAIVEMSHSSQIKVSGKSFSFKGFLAKNELISLPKLNSGGYLTDTGDLVMRLGIRPENILEESDLLKALLVQQRKLNSQLKVENATLKDQNFILRGDMLRVSSESQQNKETLETQVVALTRRLKMFQHNSYVHNQTLQVRPQTPISPVSQPEDDKEKLSSDMQMLRTKLDEMKTSMKAMNPFAIGSFEIYRWSKDSKFYSPQVASHVGVTIYIIVQPNFACEKSSDVNAYVCWAKGPKLRCQIFIEVVNEFEDECVREDRVFDFSKGTSFTWKSVISHYNLFRSDGFLSDDHLKIKFGVRPAVE
;
A
#
# COMPACT_ATOMS: atom_id res chain seq x y z
N MET A 1 40.42 21.46 23.51
CA MET A 1 40.70 22.28 24.71
C MET A 1 39.69 21.90 25.76
N SER A 2 40.12 21.11 26.74
CA SER A 2 39.29 20.58 27.84
C SER A 2 39.13 21.67 28.90
N SER A 3 37.93 22.22 29.09
CA SER A 3 37.70 23.16 30.19
C SER A 3 37.57 22.37 31.50
N LEU A 4 38.54 22.57 32.40
CA LEU A 4 38.49 22.15 33.80
C LEU A 4 37.22 22.70 34.46
N ALA A 5 36.29 21.82 34.83
CA ALA A 5 35.15 22.17 35.67
C ALA A 5 35.64 22.39 37.10
N TYR A 6 35.74 23.64 37.54
CA TYR A 6 35.98 23.98 38.94
C TYR A 6 34.72 23.64 39.74
N GLY A 7 34.75 22.57 40.53
CA GLY A 7 33.70 22.26 41.50
C GLY A 7 33.66 23.31 42.61
N SER A 8 32.46 23.74 43.01
CA SER A 8 32.27 24.70 44.09
C SER A 8 32.45 24.02 45.45
N PHE A 9 33.14 24.66 46.41
CA PHE A 9 33.30 24.13 47.77
C PHE A 9 32.22 24.69 48.70
N CYS A 10 31.68 23.86 49.58
CA CYS A 10 30.74 24.30 50.60
C CYS A 10 31.43 25.23 51.60
N ALA A 11 30.89 26.43 51.83
CA ALA A 11 31.49 27.41 52.74
C ALA A 11 31.37 27.04 54.23
N THR A 12 30.59 26.02 54.59
CA THR A 12 30.37 25.60 55.98
C THR A 12 31.21 24.39 56.36
N CYS A 13 31.33 23.38 55.49
CA CYS A 13 32.12 22.18 55.75
C CYS A 13 33.36 22.03 54.87
N CYS A 14 33.62 22.97 53.96
CA CYS A 14 34.76 23.01 53.03
C CYS A 14 34.87 21.80 52.08
N ASN A 15 33.86 20.94 52.01
CA ASN A 15 33.82 19.80 51.09
C ASN A 15 33.45 20.24 49.67
N LEU A 16 33.98 19.53 48.67
CA LEU A 16 33.66 19.73 47.26
C LEU A 16 32.21 19.33 46.98
N ILE A 17 31.44 20.20 46.33
CA ILE A 17 30.07 19.91 45.89
C ILE A 17 30.15 19.17 44.55
N PRO A 18 29.52 17.98 44.41
CA PRO A 18 29.55 17.21 43.17
C PRO A 18 29.02 18.03 41.99
N PRO A 19 29.65 17.97 40.80
CA PRO A 19 29.27 18.79 39.64
C PRO A 19 27.88 18.44 39.06
N GLU A 20 27.33 17.27 39.40
CA GLU A 20 25.99 16.83 38.98
C GLU A 20 24.87 17.45 39.84
N THR A 21 25.21 18.18 40.91
CA THR A 21 24.25 18.84 41.80
C THR A 21 24.52 20.35 41.85
N GLU A 22 23.52 21.17 41.52
CA GLU A 22 23.66 22.63 41.63
C GLU A 22 23.91 23.04 43.11
N PRO A 23 24.94 23.86 43.39
CA PRO A 23 25.24 24.30 44.75
C PRO A 23 24.17 25.27 45.27
N LEU A 24 23.55 24.97 46.41
CA LEU A 24 22.58 25.85 47.07
C LEU A 24 23.29 27.08 47.62
N ALA A 25 22.73 28.29 47.44
CA ALA A 25 23.29 29.51 48.01
C ALA A 25 22.55 29.91 49.30
N CYS A 26 23.29 30.19 50.37
CA CYS A 26 22.69 30.67 51.63
C CYS A 26 22.02 32.04 51.41
N SER A 27 20.74 32.18 51.75
CA SER A 27 19.99 33.43 51.57
C SER A 27 20.52 34.62 52.39
N THR A 28 21.22 34.35 53.50
CA THR A 28 21.77 35.39 54.40
C THR A 28 23.18 35.85 54.02
N CYS A 29 24.03 34.95 53.50
CA CYS A 29 25.45 35.28 53.21
C CYS A 29 25.89 35.00 51.76
N ALA A 30 24.97 34.53 50.92
CA ALA A 30 25.16 34.20 49.50
C ALA A 30 26.27 33.17 49.18
N LYS A 31 26.83 32.50 50.20
CA LYS A 31 27.90 31.50 50.01
C LYS A 31 27.34 30.13 49.60
N PRO A 32 28.06 29.38 48.74
CA PRO A 32 27.64 28.04 48.31
C PRO A 32 27.64 27.04 49.48
N CYS A 33 26.60 26.22 49.54
CA CYS A 33 26.31 25.30 50.61
C CYS A 33 25.88 23.95 50.04
N CYS A 34 26.34 22.85 50.66
CA CYS A 34 25.83 21.53 50.31
C CYS A 34 24.48 21.29 51.02
N TRP A 35 23.66 20.41 50.45
CA TRP A 35 22.34 20.07 50.99
C TRP A 35 22.36 19.57 52.45
N LYS A 36 23.49 19.05 52.96
CA LYS A 36 23.64 18.62 54.36
C LYS A 36 23.88 19.77 55.34
N CYS A 37 24.49 20.87 54.87
CA CYS A 37 24.77 22.05 55.68
C CYS A 37 23.72 23.17 55.49
N ALA A 38 22.74 22.89 54.63
CA ALA A 38 21.56 23.66 54.34
C ALA A 38 20.46 23.34 55.36
N ARG A 39 19.82 24.37 55.91
CA ARG A 39 18.59 24.23 56.70
C ARG A 39 17.49 25.08 56.09
N GLU A 40 16.28 24.54 56.11
CA GLU A 40 15.07 25.28 55.79
C GLU A 40 14.63 26.07 57.03
N PRO A 41 14.35 27.37 56.91
CA PRO A 41 13.83 28.15 58.03
C PRO A 41 12.46 27.62 58.45
N ALA A 42 12.24 27.57 59.77
CA ALA A 42 11.06 26.97 60.40
C ALA A 42 9.72 27.59 59.97
N GLU A 43 9.74 28.79 59.37
CA GLU A 43 8.58 29.43 58.76
C GLU A 43 8.93 29.92 57.36
N SER A 44 8.78 29.06 56.35
CA SER A 44 8.84 29.46 54.94
C SER A 44 7.56 29.10 54.21
N VAL A 45 6.57 29.98 54.31
CA VAL A 45 5.48 30.07 53.32
C VAL A 45 5.76 31.30 52.46
N SER A 46 6.59 31.12 51.44
CA SER A 46 6.69 32.10 50.35
C SER A 46 6.66 31.36 49.02
N LEU A 47 5.55 31.52 48.30
CA LEU A 47 5.17 30.75 47.11
C LEU A 47 5.92 31.13 45.82
N PHE A 48 6.94 32.00 45.88
CA PHE A 48 7.56 32.56 44.67
C PHE A 48 9.09 32.62 44.63
N ASN A 49 9.81 32.06 45.60
CA ASN A 49 11.27 31.86 45.48
C ASN A 49 11.64 30.44 45.89
N ALA A 50 12.65 29.86 45.22
CA ALA A 50 13.28 28.60 45.61
C ALA A 50 13.51 28.57 47.14
N PRO A 51 13.37 27.42 47.82
CA PRO A 51 13.38 27.33 49.27
C PRO A 51 14.54 28.16 49.82
N ALA A 52 14.24 29.17 50.63
CA ALA A 52 15.24 30.09 51.15
C ALA A 52 16.13 29.34 52.14
N VAL A 53 17.16 28.68 51.64
CA VAL A 53 18.06 27.86 52.44
C VAL A 53 19.03 28.76 53.21
N ILE A 54 19.17 28.53 54.51
CA ILE A 54 20.14 29.21 55.38
C ILE A 54 21.22 28.19 55.76
N CYS A 55 22.49 28.60 55.77
CA CYS A 55 23.56 27.73 56.25
C CYS A 55 23.55 27.65 57.79
N VAL A 56 23.97 26.51 58.35
CA VAL A 56 23.98 26.27 59.80
C VAL A 56 24.68 27.38 60.61
N ALA A 57 25.72 28.01 60.06
CA ALA A 57 26.41 29.13 60.70
C ALA A 57 25.55 30.40 60.80
N CYS A 58 24.73 30.69 59.78
CA CYS A 58 23.82 31.83 59.78
C CYS A 58 22.56 31.54 60.61
N ASP A 59 22.11 30.28 60.64
CA ASP A 59 21.00 29.80 61.48
C ASP A 59 21.34 29.96 62.98
N ALA A 60 22.51 29.47 63.40
CA ALA A 60 22.98 29.63 64.78
C ALA A 60 23.19 31.10 65.20
N ALA A 61 23.50 31.99 64.26
CA ALA A 61 23.64 33.42 64.52
C ALA A 61 22.29 34.16 64.66
N MET A 62 21.18 33.54 64.22
CA MET A 62 19.82 34.07 64.38
C MET A 62 19.27 33.70 65.77
N ASP A 63 19.54 32.48 66.25
CA ASP A 63 19.13 32.02 67.59
C ASP A 63 19.78 32.81 68.74
N LEU A 64 21.00 33.33 68.53
CA LEU A 64 21.71 34.15 69.52
C LEU A 64 21.16 35.59 69.66
N ARG A 65 20.22 36.02 68.80
CA ARG A 65 19.55 37.34 68.85
C ARG A 65 18.16 37.28 69.50
N GLY A 66 17.91 36.28 70.35
CA GLY A 66 16.76 36.28 71.25
C GLY A 66 16.92 37.29 72.40
N GLY A 67 16.38 38.50 72.25
CA GLY A 67 16.18 39.45 73.35
C GLY A 67 16.67 40.87 73.09
N GLY A 68 15.88 41.67 72.39
CA GLY A 68 16.15 43.11 72.26
C GLY A 68 14.94 43.86 71.71
N LYS A 69 14.33 44.71 72.54
CA LYS A 69 13.18 45.57 72.22
C LYS A 69 13.36 46.30 70.88
N MET A 70 12.46 46.05 69.92
CA MET A 70 12.31 46.95 68.78
C MET A 70 11.65 48.24 69.24
N VAL A 71 12.43 49.32 69.24
CA VAL A 71 11.93 50.69 69.08
C VAL A 71 11.18 50.75 67.73
N PRO A 72 9.96 51.30 67.64
CA PRO A 72 9.30 51.46 66.35
C PRO A 72 10.08 52.49 65.53
N LYS A 73 10.76 52.04 64.48
CA LYS A 73 11.29 52.89 63.41
C LYS A 73 10.12 53.22 62.46
N PRO A 74 9.93 54.47 62.03
CA PRO A 74 8.79 54.84 61.19
C PRO A 74 8.81 54.07 59.85
N PRO A 75 7.65 53.86 59.20
CA PRO A 75 7.58 53.09 57.96
C PRO A 75 8.41 53.79 56.89
N MET A 76 9.38 53.05 56.34
CA MET A 76 10.26 53.52 55.27
C MET A 76 9.54 53.30 53.94
N GLU A 77 9.14 54.39 53.29
CA GLU A 77 8.59 54.44 51.92
C GLU A 77 9.64 53.94 50.90
N GLN A 78 9.75 52.63 50.69
CA GLN A 78 10.60 52.06 49.63
C GLN A 78 9.81 51.02 48.84
N GLY A 79 9.23 51.45 47.71
CA GLY A 79 8.54 50.55 46.78
C GLY A 79 7.68 51.24 45.72
N LEU A 80 7.27 52.50 45.93
CA LEU A 80 6.45 53.21 44.96
C LEU A 80 7.29 53.81 43.82
N GLN A 81 7.03 53.34 42.60
CA GLN A 81 7.62 53.91 41.38
C GLN A 81 7.07 55.33 41.14
N ARG A 82 7.91 56.24 40.65
CA ARG A 82 7.49 57.62 40.33
C ARG A 82 6.89 57.70 38.92
N CYS A 83 5.93 58.60 38.73
CA CYS A 83 5.32 58.80 37.43
C CYS A 83 6.31 59.46 36.46
N ARG A 84 6.38 58.94 35.23
CA ARG A 84 7.27 59.49 34.19
C ARG A 84 6.86 60.89 33.73
N MET A 85 5.56 61.21 33.77
CA MET A 85 5.00 62.51 33.37
C MET A 85 4.94 63.50 34.55
N HIS A 86 4.83 62.99 35.77
CA HIS A 86 4.74 63.79 37.00
C HIS A 86 5.77 63.26 38.01
N PRO A 87 7.06 63.61 37.87
CA PRO A 87 8.17 63.02 38.66
C PRO A 87 8.10 63.28 40.17
N GLU A 88 7.32 64.29 40.57
CA GLU A 88 7.01 64.66 41.95
C GLU A 88 6.01 63.70 42.61
N ARG A 89 5.29 62.89 41.83
CA ARG A 89 4.22 62.01 42.31
C ARG A 89 4.55 60.53 42.14
N PHE A 90 4.10 59.75 43.12
CA PHE A 90 4.17 58.30 43.09
C PHE A 90 3.00 57.67 42.32
N LEU A 91 3.28 56.57 41.63
CA LEU A 91 2.28 55.72 41.00
C LEU A 91 1.61 54.88 42.10
N ASN A 92 0.53 55.40 42.67
CA ASN A 92 -0.21 54.78 43.79
C ASN A 92 -1.62 54.32 43.39
N LEU A 93 -2.04 54.58 42.15
CA LEU A 93 -3.34 54.21 41.60
C LEU A 93 -3.16 53.25 40.40
N PHE A 94 -4.15 52.41 40.15
CA PHE A 94 -4.17 51.50 39.00
C PHE A 94 -5.40 51.76 38.16
N CYS A 95 -5.19 52.09 36.88
CA CYS A 95 -6.27 52.28 35.93
C CYS A 95 -6.72 50.92 35.41
N LEU A 96 -7.89 50.45 35.84
CA LEU A 96 -8.47 49.18 35.43
C LEU A 96 -8.84 49.16 33.95
N THR A 97 -9.19 50.32 33.37
CA THR A 97 -9.50 50.43 31.95
C THR A 97 -8.27 50.31 31.07
N CYS A 98 -7.14 50.90 31.49
CA CYS A 98 -5.88 50.88 30.71
C CYS A 98 -4.91 49.77 31.13
N GLN A 99 -5.19 49.07 32.24
CA GLN A 99 -4.33 48.04 32.83
C GLN A 99 -2.90 48.54 33.16
N VAL A 100 -2.78 49.78 33.65
CA VAL A 100 -1.49 50.40 33.99
C VAL A 100 -1.54 51.15 35.32
N GLN A 101 -0.39 51.24 36.00
CA GLN A 101 -0.22 52.07 37.19
C GLN A 101 -0.11 53.55 36.80
N ILE A 102 -0.82 54.41 37.51
CA ILE A 102 -0.88 55.86 37.28
C ILE A 102 -0.73 56.62 38.61
N CYS A 103 -0.39 57.91 38.57
CA CYS A 103 -0.45 58.80 39.74
C CYS A 103 -1.76 59.60 39.76
N CYS A 104 -2.03 60.30 40.85
CA CYS A 104 -3.22 61.16 40.99
C CYS A 104 -3.32 62.24 39.90
N ASP A 105 -2.20 62.87 39.51
CA ASP A 105 -2.21 63.93 38.50
C ASP A 105 -2.49 63.38 37.08
N CYS A 106 -2.09 62.13 36.79
CA CYS A 106 -2.47 61.43 35.57
C CYS A 106 -3.97 61.15 35.49
N PHE A 107 -4.68 61.04 36.62
CA PHE A 107 -6.13 60.88 36.62
C PHE A 107 -6.87 62.22 36.48
N VAL A 108 -6.41 63.25 37.20
CA VAL A 108 -7.14 64.52 37.31
C VAL A 108 -6.83 65.48 36.17
N VAL A 109 -5.56 65.57 35.76
CA VAL A 109 -5.06 66.60 34.84
C VAL A 109 -5.05 66.12 33.40
N GLN A 110 -4.62 64.87 33.17
CA GLN A 110 -4.57 64.29 31.83
C GLN A 110 -5.97 63.84 31.39
N GLN A 111 -6.33 64.13 30.13
CA GLN A 111 -7.63 63.72 29.56
C GLN A 111 -7.75 62.20 29.43
N ASP A 112 -6.62 61.51 29.24
CA ASP A 112 -6.56 60.10 28.87
C ASP A 112 -7.08 59.12 29.93
N HIS A 113 -7.23 59.57 31.19
CA HIS A 113 -7.75 58.73 32.28
C HIS A 113 -8.93 59.35 33.04
N LYS A 114 -9.39 60.56 32.66
CA LYS A 114 -10.36 61.39 33.38
C LYS A 114 -11.76 60.76 33.54
N ARG A 115 -12.03 59.64 32.89
CA ARG A 115 -13.29 58.87 32.95
C ARG A 115 -13.08 57.36 33.06
N HIS A 116 -11.84 56.92 33.32
CA HIS A 116 -11.54 55.50 33.46
C HIS A 116 -11.79 55.02 34.89
N THR A 117 -12.08 53.73 35.02
CA THR A 117 -12.21 53.09 36.32
C THR A 117 -10.82 52.89 36.92
N ILE A 118 -10.64 53.41 38.13
CA ILE A 118 -9.36 53.41 38.83
C ILE A 118 -9.59 52.92 40.25
N ASP A 119 -8.67 52.08 40.71
CA ASP A 119 -8.61 51.61 42.08
C ASP A 119 -7.23 51.84 42.68
N SER A 120 -7.09 51.65 43.99
CA SER A 120 -5.78 51.67 44.63
C SER A 120 -4.93 50.49 44.15
N ILE A 121 -3.60 50.70 44.03
CA ILE A 121 -2.70 49.61 43.64
C ILE A 121 -2.77 48.45 44.63
N GLU A 122 -2.93 48.73 45.92
CA GLU A 122 -3.02 47.70 46.95
C GLU A 122 -4.22 46.77 46.75
N GLU A 123 -5.39 47.32 46.41
CA GLU A 123 -6.60 46.54 46.21
C GLU A 123 -6.54 45.74 44.90
N VAL A 124 -6.04 46.35 43.81
CA VAL A 124 -5.83 45.64 42.56
C VAL A 124 -4.76 44.55 42.70
N TYR A 125 -3.68 44.81 43.44
CA TYR A 125 -2.65 43.82 43.73
C TYR A 125 -3.23 42.63 44.49
N ARG A 126 -4.01 42.88 45.55
CA ARG A 126 -4.68 41.84 46.32
C ARG A 126 -5.59 40.98 45.45
N GLN A 127 -6.40 41.61 44.60
CA GLN A 127 -7.30 40.90 43.68
C GLN A 127 -6.52 40.07 42.64
N LYS A 128 -5.52 40.68 41.97
CA LYS A 128 -4.72 39.99 40.94
C LYS A 128 -3.85 38.88 41.52
N LEU A 129 -3.35 39.05 42.74
CA LEU A 129 -2.63 38.00 43.46
C LEU A 129 -3.55 36.82 43.76
N LEU A 130 -4.77 37.07 44.25
CA LEU A 130 -5.76 36.01 44.49
C LEU A 130 -6.13 35.28 43.18
N GLU A 131 -6.40 36.01 42.10
CA GLU A 131 -6.66 35.41 40.78
C GLU A 131 -5.49 34.52 40.32
N THR A 132 -4.25 34.95 40.54
CA THR A 132 -3.04 34.23 40.13
C THR A 132 -2.79 33.01 41.02
N VAL A 133 -2.96 33.15 42.33
CA VAL A 133 -2.84 32.04 43.29
C VAL A 133 -3.89 30.98 43.02
N GLU A 134 -5.12 31.35 42.68
CA GLU A 134 -6.17 30.39 42.34
C GLU A 134 -5.84 29.65 41.04
N LYS A 135 -5.38 30.36 39.99
CA LYS A 135 -4.86 29.71 38.77
C LYS A 135 -3.70 28.77 39.06
N PHE A 136 -2.79 29.16 39.96
CA PHE A 136 -1.65 28.33 40.34
C PHE A 136 -2.07 27.08 41.12
N ARG A 137 -3.10 27.18 41.97
CA ARG A 137 -3.68 26.03 42.69
C ARG A 137 -4.33 25.01 41.75
N GLU A 138 -4.82 25.45 40.60
CA GLU A 138 -5.40 24.56 39.59
C GLU A 138 -4.34 23.78 38.79
N ILE A 139 -3.10 24.27 38.68
CA ILE A 139 -2.03 23.61 37.91
C ILE A 139 -1.70 22.20 38.47
N PRO A 140 -1.42 22.01 39.78
CA PRO A 140 -1.20 20.68 40.33
C PRO A 140 -2.42 19.78 40.22
N LYS A 141 -3.65 20.32 40.27
CA LYS A 141 -4.87 19.52 40.07
C LYS A 141 -4.93 18.99 38.64
N ARG A 142 -4.60 19.81 37.64
CA ARG A 142 -4.52 19.38 36.24
C ARG A 142 -3.34 18.46 35.95
N LEU A 143 -2.19 18.68 36.60
CA LEU A 143 -1.04 17.77 36.49
C LEU A 143 -1.30 16.44 37.20
N LYS A 144 -2.11 16.40 38.27
CA LYS A 144 -2.61 15.15 38.87
C LYS A 144 -3.59 14.41 37.96
N LEU A 145 -4.28 15.11 37.05
CA LEU A 145 -5.10 14.49 36.01
C LEU A 145 -4.26 13.93 34.85
N VAL A 146 -3.03 14.41 34.68
CA VAL A 146 -2.00 13.68 33.91
C VAL A 146 -1.55 12.54 34.80
N ASP A 147 -2.30 11.45 34.75
CA ASP A 147 -2.09 10.26 35.56
C ASP A 147 -0.64 9.80 35.42
N TRP A 148 -0.02 9.34 36.52
CA TRP A 148 1.27 8.65 36.46
C TRP A 148 1.19 7.47 35.49
N GLU A 149 0.01 6.88 35.36
CA GLU A 149 -0.32 5.87 34.36
C GLU A 149 -0.20 6.38 32.92
N ALA A 150 -0.52 7.64 32.61
CA ALA A 150 -0.38 8.21 31.28
C ALA A 150 1.09 8.42 30.90
N VAL A 151 1.93 8.87 31.85
CA VAL A 151 3.38 8.97 31.63
C VAL A 151 3.99 7.58 31.44
N ARG A 152 3.63 6.62 32.31
CA ARG A 152 4.04 5.22 32.19
C ARG A 152 3.59 4.59 30.87
N GLN A 153 2.40 4.92 30.39
CA GLN A 153 1.88 4.45 29.12
C GLN A 153 2.66 5.02 27.93
N VAL A 154 3.07 6.29 27.98
CA VAL A 154 3.93 6.89 26.95
C VAL A 154 5.31 6.21 26.94
N GLU A 155 5.89 5.95 28.11
CA GLU A 155 7.17 5.24 28.23
C GLU A 155 7.08 3.80 27.67
N GLU A 156 6.00 3.07 28.00
CA GLU A 156 5.77 1.72 27.48
C GLU A 156 5.53 1.75 25.96
N ASN A 157 4.74 2.71 25.45
CA ASN A 157 4.52 2.87 24.02
C ASN A 157 5.84 3.16 23.28
N LEU A 158 6.71 4.01 23.84
CA LEU A 158 8.03 4.28 23.27
C LEU A 158 8.87 3.01 23.18
N LYS A 159 8.87 2.20 24.25
CA LYS A 159 9.57 0.92 24.29
C LYS A 159 9.02 -0.06 23.25
N ILE A 160 7.69 -0.19 23.15
CA ILE A 160 7.04 -1.04 22.14
C ILE A 160 7.44 -0.60 20.72
N ILE A 161 7.46 0.71 20.43
CA ILE A 161 7.88 1.23 19.13
C ILE A 161 9.33 0.85 18.83
N GLN A 162 10.24 1.00 19.79
CA GLN A 162 11.66 0.63 19.63
C GLN A 162 11.84 -0.88 19.42
N GLU A 163 11.13 -1.71 20.19
CA GLU A 163 11.12 -3.16 20.02
C GLU A 163 10.54 -3.57 18.67
N MET A 164 9.48 -2.91 18.22
CA MET A 164 8.87 -3.17 16.92
C MET A 164 9.78 -2.76 15.77
N GLU A 165 10.43 -1.59 15.86
CA GLU A 165 11.41 -1.13 14.87
C GLU A 165 12.56 -2.13 14.73
N THR A 166 13.16 -2.55 15.85
CA THR A 166 14.26 -3.53 15.84
C THR A 166 13.81 -4.88 15.30
N ARG A 167 12.59 -5.32 15.63
CA ARG A 167 12.00 -6.55 15.08
C ARG A 167 11.79 -6.46 13.57
N ILE A 168 11.14 -5.41 13.07
CA ILE A 168 10.89 -5.21 11.63
C ILE A 168 12.22 -5.17 10.86
N LEU A 169 13.22 -4.43 11.36
CA LEU A 169 14.54 -4.39 10.73
C LEU A 169 15.24 -5.76 10.76
N GLY A 170 15.05 -6.54 11.83
CA GLY A 170 15.49 -7.93 11.93
C GLY A 170 14.84 -8.81 10.87
N ASP A 171 13.52 -8.76 10.75
CA ASP A 171 12.73 -9.52 9.78
C ASP A 171 13.14 -9.18 8.33
N ILE A 172 13.31 -7.89 8.02
CA ILE A 172 13.81 -7.43 6.71
C ILE A 172 15.19 -8.02 6.42
N ARG A 173 16.14 -7.92 7.37
CA ARG A 173 17.49 -8.48 7.18
C ARG A 173 17.44 -9.99 6.95
N GLN A 174 16.62 -10.70 7.72
CA GLN A 174 16.44 -12.14 7.56
C GLN A 174 15.86 -12.49 6.19
N LEU A 175 14.85 -11.76 5.71
CA LEU A 175 14.29 -11.94 4.37
C LEU A 175 15.35 -11.73 3.28
N PHE A 176 16.14 -10.66 3.38
CA PHE A 176 17.24 -10.41 2.44
C PHE A 176 18.28 -11.54 2.46
N GLN A 177 18.69 -12.01 3.65
CA GLN A 177 19.66 -13.09 3.79
C GLN A 177 19.13 -14.41 3.20
N GLN A 178 17.87 -14.77 3.50
CA GLN A 178 17.24 -15.98 2.98
C GLN A 178 17.14 -15.95 1.45
N ARG A 179 16.63 -14.86 0.87
CA ARG A 179 16.48 -14.73 -0.60
C ARG A 179 17.82 -14.66 -1.30
N THR A 180 18.81 -13.99 -0.71
CA THR A 180 20.19 -13.96 -1.22
C THR A 180 20.79 -15.37 -1.25
N ALA A 181 20.62 -16.16 -0.18
CA ALA A 181 21.13 -17.53 -0.11
C ALA A 181 20.50 -18.43 -1.19
N ILE A 182 19.18 -18.32 -1.42
CA ILE A 182 18.49 -19.06 -2.49
C ILE A 182 19.06 -18.70 -3.86
N MET A 183 19.20 -17.41 -4.16
CA MET A 183 19.75 -16.93 -5.43
C MET A 183 21.21 -17.36 -5.63
N LEU A 184 22.03 -17.32 -4.58
CA LEU A 184 23.41 -17.81 -4.62
C LEU A 184 23.49 -19.33 -4.85
N ASN A 185 22.61 -20.11 -4.22
CA ASN A 185 22.55 -21.56 -4.43
C ASN A 185 22.16 -21.91 -5.87
N LYS A 186 21.09 -21.30 -6.40
CA LYS A 186 20.69 -21.48 -7.82
C LYS A 186 21.82 -21.09 -8.78
N THR A 187 22.51 -19.98 -8.47
CA THR A 187 23.67 -19.53 -9.25
C THR A 187 24.84 -20.51 -9.16
N ALA A 188 25.10 -21.08 -7.98
CA ALA A 188 26.16 -22.06 -7.77
C ALA A 188 25.87 -23.38 -8.50
N GLU A 189 24.62 -23.82 -8.53
CA GLU A 189 24.18 -25.00 -9.30
C GLU A 189 24.43 -24.79 -10.79
N LYS A 190 24.01 -23.65 -11.36
CA LYS A 190 24.29 -23.32 -12.78
C LYS A 190 25.80 -23.25 -13.06
N LYS A 191 26.58 -22.61 -12.18
CA LYS A 191 28.05 -22.59 -12.28
C LYS A 191 28.65 -23.98 -12.26
N ALA A 192 28.16 -24.87 -11.41
CA ALA A 192 28.65 -26.25 -11.31
C ALA A 192 28.36 -27.05 -12.59
N VAL A 193 27.20 -26.85 -13.22
CA VAL A 193 26.89 -27.48 -14.54
C VAL A 193 27.85 -27.00 -15.61
N LEU A 194 28.09 -25.69 -15.69
CA LEU A 194 29.03 -25.11 -16.67
C LEU A 194 30.47 -25.58 -16.41
N GLN A 195 30.89 -25.65 -15.14
CA GLN A 195 32.21 -26.14 -14.78
C GLN A 195 32.37 -27.62 -15.16
N LYS A 196 31.37 -28.47 -14.88
CA LYS A 196 31.37 -29.88 -15.31
C LYS A 196 31.46 -30.02 -16.83
N THR A 197 30.74 -29.16 -17.56
CA THR A 197 30.76 -29.15 -19.03
C THR A 197 32.13 -28.74 -19.55
N LYS A 198 32.74 -27.71 -18.96
CA LYS A 198 34.12 -27.30 -19.26
C LYS A 198 35.11 -28.44 -18.98
N ASP A 199 35.05 -29.04 -17.80
CA ASP A 199 35.94 -30.13 -17.41
C ASP A 199 35.77 -31.36 -18.33
N PHE A 200 34.55 -31.60 -18.83
CA PHE A 200 34.28 -32.62 -19.83
C PHE A 200 34.99 -32.30 -21.15
N VAL A 201 34.83 -31.08 -21.68
CA VAL A 201 35.52 -30.63 -22.90
C VAL A 201 37.04 -30.73 -22.75
N ASP A 202 37.60 -30.25 -21.63
CA ASP A 202 39.04 -30.29 -21.36
C ASP A 202 39.57 -31.74 -21.34
N ARG A 203 38.80 -32.68 -20.74
CA ARG A 203 39.14 -34.12 -20.75
C ARG A 203 39.08 -34.74 -22.14
N THR A 204 38.03 -34.44 -22.91
CA THR A 204 37.87 -34.97 -24.27
C THR A 204 38.96 -34.42 -25.19
N GLU A 205 39.34 -33.15 -25.06
CA GLU A 205 40.46 -32.55 -25.81
C GLU A 205 41.80 -33.22 -25.45
N MET A 206 42.04 -33.49 -24.16
CA MET A 206 43.23 -34.21 -23.71
C MET A 206 43.30 -35.63 -24.28
N GLN A 207 42.19 -36.37 -24.29
CA GLN A 207 42.10 -37.71 -24.89
C GLN A 207 42.35 -37.68 -26.40
N HIS A 208 41.79 -36.69 -27.11
CA HIS A 208 42.07 -36.48 -28.53
C HIS A 208 43.56 -36.23 -28.77
N ARG A 209 44.19 -35.35 -27.99
CA ARG A 209 45.62 -35.02 -28.12
C ARG A 209 46.50 -36.25 -27.88
N GLN A 210 46.24 -37.01 -26.81
CA GLN A 210 46.97 -38.25 -26.50
C GLN A 210 46.80 -39.32 -27.58
N THR A 211 45.60 -39.43 -28.15
CA THR A 211 45.34 -40.39 -29.24
C THR A 211 46.08 -39.98 -30.50
N LEU A 212 46.12 -38.68 -30.82
CA LEU A 212 46.87 -38.15 -31.96
C LEU A 212 48.38 -38.38 -31.81
N GLU A 213 48.96 -38.08 -30.65
CA GLU A 213 50.38 -38.33 -30.36
C GLU A 213 50.72 -39.82 -30.47
N SER A 214 49.83 -40.68 -29.97
CA SER A 214 49.97 -42.14 -30.10
C SER A 214 49.98 -42.57 -31.57
N ILE A 215 49.10 -42.02 -32.41
CA ILE A 215 49.05 -42.33 -33.84
C ILE A 215 50.33 -41.87 -34.54
N GLN A 216 50.82 -40.65 -34.23
CA GLN A 216 52.02 -40.07 -34.84
C GLN A 216 53.31 -40.83 -34.47
N GLY A 217 53.35 -41.48 -33.30
CA GLY A 217 54.49 -42.26 -32.84
C GLY A 217 54.60 -43.68 -33.41
N LEU A 218 53.60 -44.17 -34.15
CA LEU A 218 53.56 -45.55 -34.67
C LEU A 218 54.19 -45.66 -36.06
N ASN A 219 54.90 -46.76 -36.30
CA ASN A 219 55.30 -47.13 -37.67
C ASN A 219 54.13 -47.82 -38.41
N THR A 220 54.28 -48.03 -39.72
CA THR A 220 53.21 -48.55 -40.58
C THR A 220 52.65 -49.91 -40.14
N ASN A 221 53.50 -50.83 -39.66
CA ASN A 221 53.05 -52.15 -39.23
C ASN A 221 52.32 -52.09 -37.88
N ASP A 222 52.83 -51.32 -36.93
CA ASP A 222 52.19 -51.17 -35.62
C ASP A 222 50.86 -50.41 -35.71
N PHE A 223 50.75 -49.42 -36.60
CA PHE A 223 49.49 -48.74 -36.90
C PHE A 223 48.43 -49.70 -37.42
N LEU A 224 48.74 -50.53 -38.42
CA LEU A 224 47.81 -51.51 -38.96
C LEU A 224 47.38 -52.55 -37.91
N ARG A 225 48.27 -52.93 -36.99
CA ARG A 225 47.95 -53.85 -35.89
C ARG A 225 47.00 -53.23 -34.86
N LEU A 226 47.15 -51.94 -34.55
CA LEU A 226 46.38 -51.23 -33.53
C LEU A 226 45.16 -50.47 -34.06
N GLN A 227 44.94 -50.47 -35.37
CA GLN A 227 43.92 -49.65 -36.05
C GLN A 227 42.51 -49.80 -35.47
N ALA A 228 42.08 -51.03 -35.18
CA ALA A 228 40.73 -51.26 -34.63
C ALA A 228 40.54 -50.58 -33.27
N ALA A 229 41.53 -50.69 -32.38
CA ALA A 229 41.48 -50.06 -31.06
C ALA A 229 41.58 -48.53 -31.14
N LEU A 230 42.33 -48.00 -32.11
CA LEU A 230 42.40 -46.56 -32.35
C LEU A 230 41.08 -46.01 -32.90
N ASN A 231 40.44 -46.72 -33.83
CA ASN A 231 39.13 -46.34 -34.37
C ASN A 231 38.06 -46.33 -33.27
N GLU A 232 38.05 -47.33 -32.37
CA GLU A 232 37.11 -47.37 -31.24
C GLU A 232 37.27 -46.14 -30.31
N ARG A 233 38.52 -45.71 -30.05
CA ARG A 233 38.78 -44.48 -29.29
C ARG A 233 38.30 -43.24 -30.02
N CYS A 234 38.55 -43.14 -31.33
CA CYS A 234 38.07 -42.04 -32.15
C CYS A 234 36.54 -41.97 -32.19
N GLU A 235 35.85 -43.12 -32.33
CA GLU A 235 34.39 -43.20 -32.29
C GLU A 235 33.83 -42.80 -30.92
N SER A 236 34.50 -43.17 -29.82
CA SER A 236 34.13 -42.71 -28.48
C SER A 236 34.24 -41.18 -28.37
N ILE A 237 35.35 -40.59 -28.80
CA ILE A 237 35.54 -39.13 -28.79
C ILE A 237 34.49 -38.44 -29.66
N LEU A 238 34.20 -38.97 -30.86
CA LEU A 238 33.19 -38.40 -31.75
C LEU A 238 31.78 -38.46 -31.14
N LYS A 239 31.46 -39.55 -30.45
CA LYS A 239 30.19 -39.69 -29.72
C LYS A 239 30.09 -38.67 -28.58
N ASP A 240 31.16 -38.51 -27.80
CA ASP A 240 31.22 -37.57 -26.68
C ASP A 240 31.09 -36.12 -27.15
N VAL A 241 31.76 -35.75 -28.25
CA VAL A 241 31.63 -34.43 -28.88
C VAL A 241 30.24 -34.21 -29.46
N GLY A 242 29.65 -35.23 -30.10
CA GLY A 242 28.30 -35.16 -30.68
C GLY A 242 27.18 -34.95 -29.65
N GLN A 243 27.44 -35.29 -28.38
CA GLN A 243 26.50 -35.09 -27.26
C GLN A 243 26.66 -33.72 -26.59
N LEU A 244 27.68 -32.94 -26.95
CA LEU A 244 27.93 -31.64 -26.34
C LEU A 244 26.91 -30.60 -26.82
N GLN A 245 25.97 -30.25 -25.95
CA GLN A 245 25.11 -29.09 -26.15
C GLN A 245 25.40 -28.06 -25.06
N VAL A 246 25.98 -26.92 -25.47
CA VAL A 246 26.24 -25.79 -24.57
C VAL A 246 25.29 -24.67 -24.93
N GLU A 247 24.30 -24.43 -24.08
CA GLU A 247 23.46 -23.25 -24.21
C GLU A 247 24.14 -22.03 -23.57
N PRO A 248 24.09 -20.84 -24.20
CA PRO A 248 24.63 -19.62 -23.63
C PRO A 248 23.79 -19.17 -22.42
N VAL A 249 24.48 -18.86 -21.31
CA VAL A 249 23.86 -18.29 -20.09
C VAL A 249 23.39 -16.87 -20.35
N ARG A 250 22.19 -16.55 -19.90
CA ARG A 250 21.52 -15.26 -20.10
C ARG A 250 21.38 -14.51 -18.77
N TRP A 251 20.97 -13.24 -18.80
CA TRP A 251 20.70 -12.51 -17.55
C TRP A 251 19.40 -12.93 -16.88
N ASP A 252 18.38 -13.29 -17.66
CA ASP A 252 17.11 -13.82 -17.17
C ASP A 252 17.22 -15.24 -16.60
N ASP A 253 18.39 -15.88 -16.71
CA ASP A 253 18.67 -17.16 -16.08
C ASP A 253 18.85 -17.07 -14.55
N ILE A 254 19.11 -15.87 -14.00
CA ILE A 254 19.34 -15.68 -12.57
C ILE A 254 18.12 -15.00 -11.95
N ASP A 255 17.17 -15.81 -11.50
CA ASP A 255 15.97 -15.32 -10.82
C ASP A 255 16.30 -14.73 -9.44
N CYS A 256 15.72 -13.58 -9.16
CA CYS A 256 15.74 -12.96 -7.84
C CYS A 256 14.35 -12.44 -7.49
N ASP A 257 13.69 -13.06 -6.52
CA ASP A 257 12.32 -12.70 -6.10
C ASP A 257 12.20 -11.28 -5.51
N LEU A 258 13.34 -10.65 -5.16
CA LEU A 258 13.38 -9.28 -4.64
C LEU A 258 13.43 -8.22 -5.75
N LEU A 259 13.42 -8.66 -7.00
CA LEU A 259 13.53 -7.84 -8.19
C LEU A 259 12.38 -8.20 -9.14
N PRO A 260 11.72 -7.20 -9.77
CA PRO A 260 10.70 -7.49 -10.78
C PRO A 260 11.31 -8.33 -11.91
N SER A 261 10.53 -9.27 -12.44
CA SER A 261 10.97 -10.06 -13.58
C SER A 261 11.20 -9.18 -14.81
N CYS A 262 12.11 -9.59 -15.68
CA CYS A 262 12.40 -8.88 -16.92
C CYS A 262 12.59 -9.90 -18.05
N LYS A 263 11.56 -10.07 -18.87
CA LYS A 263 11.68 -10.90 -20.07
C LYS A 263 12.42 -10.14 -21.16
N LEU A 264 13.54 -10.72 -21.60
CA LEU A 264 14.35 -10.16 -22.68
C LEU A 264 13.87 -10.69 -24.03
N GLN A 265 13.28 -9.82 -24.85
CA GLN A 265 12.80 -10.18 -26.18
C GLN A 265 13.93 -10.05 -27.21
N PRO A 266 14.18 -11.07 -28.06
CA PRO A 266 15.17 -10.97 -29.14
C PRO A 266 14.70 -10.02 -30.25
N ILE A 267 15.63 -9.20 -30.73
CA ILE A 267 15.45 -8.20 -31.77
C ILE A 267 16.61 -8.32 -32.76
N SER A 268 16.28 -8.33 -34.04
CA SER A 268 17.26 -8.24 -35.14
C SER A 268 17.05 -6.92 -35.87
N LEU A 269 18.08 -6.07 -35.87
CA LEU A 269 18.06 -4.78 -36.54
C LEU A 269 18.97 -4.81 -37.77
N ASN A 270 18.39 -4.57 -38.94
CA ASN A 270 19.17 -4.40 -40.17
C ASN A 270 19.77 -3.00 -40.23
N LEU A 271 21.09 -2.92 -40.11
CA LEU A 271 21.82 -1.66 -40.19
C LEU A 271 22.14 -1.36 -41.67
N PRO A 272 21.82 -0.15 -42.15
CA PRO A 272 22.12 0.22 -43.52
C PRO A 272 23.64 0.32 -43.75
N ASN A 273 24.12 -0.39 -44.77
CA ASN A 273 25.45 -0.19 -45.30
C ASN A 273 25.48 1.14 -46.07
N GLY A 274 25.96 2.19 -45.41
CA GLY A 274 26.41 3.42 -46.07
C GLY A 274 25.30 4.30 -46.65
N ASP A 275 24.70 5.14 -45.81
CA ASP A 275 24.37 6.51 -46.22
C ASP A 275 24.24 7.40 -44.98
N ALA A 276 25.24 8.24 -44.73
CA ALA A 276 25.39 9.01 -43.49
C ALA A 276 24.40 10.19 -43.35
N ALA A 277 23.55 10.44 -44.35
CA ALA A 277 22.79 11.68 -44.49
C ALA A 277 21.33 11.62 -44.00
N LYS A 278 20.75 10.44 -43.77
CA LYS A 278 19.37 10.31 -43.26
C LYS A 278 19.31 9.35 -42.07
N GLU A 279 18.81 9.85 -40.95
CA GLU A 279 18.52 9.04 -39.78
C GLU A 279 17.38 8.06 -40.10
N LYS A 280 17.65 6.76 -39.97
CA LYS A 280 16.65 5.70 -40.13
C LYS A 280 16.05 5.41 -38.76
N HIS A 281 14.74 5.26 -38.71
CA HIS A 281 14.02 4.89 -37.49
C HIS A 281 13.40 3.50 -37.65
N VAL A 282 13.63 2.63 -36.67
CA VAL A 282 12.98 1.31 -36.60
C VAL A 282 12.15 1.27 -35.33
N GLN A 283 10.85 1.01 -35.48
CA GLN A 283 9.93 0.93 -34.36
C GLN A 283 9.50 -0.51 -34.11
N ILE A 284 9.49 -0.90 -32.84
CA ILE A 284 9.00 -2.19 -32.38
C ILE A 284 8.10 -1.98 -31.15
N GLN A 285 7.24 -2.94 -30.89
CA GLN A 285 6.44 -2.98 -29.67
C GLN A 285 6.96 -4.07 -28.74
N LEU A 286 7.07 -3.73 -27.46
CA LEU A 286 7.41 -4.64 -26.38
C LEU A 286 6.28 -4.64 -25.36
N ILE A 287 6.06 -5.76 -24.70
CA ILE A 287 5.09 -5.86 -23.60
C ILE A 287 5.88 -6.25 -22.35
N ASP A 288 5.79 -5.44 -21.31
CA ASP A 288 6.40 -5.76 -20.03
C ASP A 288 5.57 -6.77 -19.24
N ASP A 289 6.12 -7.28 -18.13
CA ASP A 289 5.42 -8.26 -17.29
C ASP A 289 4.19 -7.68 -16.56
N CYS A 290 4.04 -6.34 -16.52
CA CYS A 290 2.85 -5.64 -16.04
C CYS A 290 1.76 -5.49 -17.13
N GLY A 291 2.02 -5.95 -18.36
CA GLY A 291 1.08 -5.84 -19.48
C GLY A 291 1.01 -4.44 -20.11
N ILE A 292 2.02 -3.60 -19.89
CA ILE A 292 2.14 -2.30 -20.56
C ILE A 292 2.81 -2.51 -21.91
N VAL A 293 2.24 -1.89 -22.95
CA VAL A 293 2.84 -1.90 -24.29
C VAL A 293 3.75 -0.69 -24.43
N TRP A 294 5.00 -0.94 -24.77
CA TRP A 294 6.04 0.04 -24.97
C TRP A 294 6.37 0.15 -26.45
N THR A 295 6.24 1.35 -27.00
CA THR A 295 6.73 1.67 -28.34
C THR A 295 8.19 2.06 -28.24
N THR A 296 9.05 1.19 -28.77
CA THR A 296 10.49 1.36 -28.77
C THR A 296 10.94 1.83 -30.14
N THR A 297 11.60 2.99 -30.20
CA THR A 297 12.15 3.55 -31.43
C THR A 297 13.67 3.50 -31.39
N PHE A 298 14.27 2.78 -32.34
CA PHE A 298 15.70 2.81 -32.60
C PHE A 298 16.02 3.87 -33.62
N PHE A 299 16.99 4.71 -33.30
CA PHE A 299 17.49 5.79 -34.14
C PHE A 299 18.86 5.37 -34.66
N ILE A 300 18.97 5.19 -35.97
CA ILE A 300 20.19 4.78 -36.65
C ILE A 300 20.65 5.94 -37.52
N GLY A 301 21.65 6.69 -37.07
CA GLY A 301 22.13 7.87 -37.78
C GLY A 301 23.24 8.60 -37.02
N GLY A 302 23.96 9.51 -37.68
CA GLY A 302 24.94 10.38 -37.01
C GLY A 302 26.05 9.63 -36.25
N GLN A 303 26.55 8.52 -36.80
CA GLN A 303 27.57 7.63 -36.19
C GLN A 303 27.14 6.90 -34.91
N SER A 304 25.86 6.89 -34.53
CA SER A 304 25.40 6.16 -33.33
C SER A 304 24.07 5.43 -33.53
N LEU A 305 23.87 4.42 -32.69
CA LEU A 305 22.59 3.78 -32.45
C LEU A 305 22.04 4.34 -31.14
N ALA A 306 20.83 4.89 -31.16
CA ALA A 306 20.14 5.38 -29.98
C ALA A 306 18.75 4.75 -29.82
N LEU A 307 18.23 4.79 -28.59
CA LEU A 307 16.98 4.16 -28.17
C LEU A 307 16.09 5.20 -27.50
N GLU A 308 14.80 5.18 -27.84
CA GLU A 308 13.72 5.86 -27.13
C GLU A 308 12.62 4.84 -26.81
N MET A 309 11.98 4.94 -25.64
CA MET A 309 10.85 4.07 -25.28
C MET A 309 9.71 4.91 -24.72
N LYS A 310 8.50 4.71 -25.27
CA LYS A 310 7.29 5.41 -24.85
C LYS A 310 6.18 4.42 -24.51
N PRO A 311 5.54 4.54 -23.33
CA PRO A 311 4.43 3.66 -22.97
C PRO A 311 3.16 4.04 -23.74
N ASN A 312 2.25 3.07 -23.90
CA ASN A 312 0.94 3.28 -24.52
C ASN A 312 -0.08 3.99 -23.61
N ARG A 313 0.31 4.34 -22.38
CA ARG A 313 -0.51 4.95 -21.35
C ARG A 313 0.34 5.89 -20.50
N GLN A 314 -0.30 6.78 -19.75
CA GLN A 314 0.41 7.73 -18.91
C GLN A 314 0.96 7.05 -17.66
N LEU A 315 2.29 7.13 -17.46
CA LEU A 315 3.03 6.46 -16.38
C LEU A 315 4.10 7.37 -15.74
N ASP A 316 3.90 8.69 -15.80
CA ASP A 316 4.90 9.70 -15.41
C ASP A 316 5.32 9.64 -13.93
N GLU A 317 4.57 8.92 -13.11
CA GLU A 317 4.80 8.76 -11.68
C GLU A 317 5.75 7.59 -11.34
N PHE A 318 5.87 6.60 -12.24
CA PHE A 318 6.55 5.33 -11.98
C PHE A 318 7.95 5.27 -12.58
N HIS A 319 8.85 4.54 -11.90
CA HIS A 319 10.22 4.32 -12.34
C HIS A 319 10.40 2.95 -12.99
N PHE A 320 11.11 2.94 -14.12
CA PHE A 320 11.37 1.76 -14.93
C PHE A 320 12.86 1.60 -15.22
N LYS A 321 13.23 0.35 -15.53
CA LYS A 321 14.56 -0.02 -15.97
C LYS A 321 14.47 -0.80 -17.27
N ALA A 322 15.07 -0.25 -18.33
CA ALA A 322 15.30 -0.96 -19.59
C ALA A 322 16.66 -1.67 -19.56
N ILE A 323 16.71 -2.89 -20.08
CA ILE A 323 17.92 -3.73 -20.15
C ILE A 323 18.11 -4.16 -21.59
N VAL A 324 19.29 -3.87 -22.14
CA VAL A 324 19.64 -4.16 -23.54
C VAL A 324 20.90 -5.01 -23.58
N GLU A 325 20.85 -6.12 -24.29
CA GLU A 325 21.97 -7.04 -24.48
C GLU A 325 22.30 -7.18 -25.95
N MET A 326 23.51 -6.81 -26.34
CA MET A 326 23.99 -6.98 -27.70
C MET A 326 24.85 -8.23 -27.79
N SER A 327 24.50 -9.12 -28.72
CA SER A 327 25.25 -10.36 -28.96
C SER A 327 26.43 -10.09 -29.88
N HIS A 328 27.61 -10.58 -29.52
CA HIS A 328 28.78 -10.58 -30.40
C HIS A 328 28.74 -11.77 -31.37
N SER A 329 29.36 -11.65 -32.54
CA SER A 329 29.42 -12.70 -33.57
C SER A 329 30.03 -14.00 -33.06
N SER A 330 31.00 -13.91 -32.16
CA SER A 330 31.61 -15.06 -31.48
C SER A 330 30.72 -15.73 -30.43
N GLN A 331 29.51 -15.22 -30.15
CA GLN A 331 28.55 -15.65 -29.13
C GLN A 331 29.06 -15.71 -27.67
N ILE A 332 30.35 -15.49 -27.44
CA ILE A 332 31.02 -15.55 -26.13
C ILE A 332 30.98 -14.18 -25.42
N LYS A 333 30.93 -13.08 -26.18
CA LYS A 333 30.87 -11.72 -25.64
C LYS A 333 29.45 -11.17 -25.74
N VAL A 334 28.93 -10.68 -24.63
CA VAL A 334 27.65 -9.96 -24.57
C VAL A 334 27.93 -8.58 -23.98
N SER A 335 27.45 -7.52 -24.64
CA SER A 335 27.52 -6.16 -24.10
C SER A 335 26.15 -5.78 -23.56
N GLY A 336 26.05 -5.64 -22.24
CA GLY A 336 24.83 -5.21 -21.55
C GLY A 336 24.83 -3.72 -21.25
N LYS A 337 23.73 -3.03 -21.55
CA LYS A 337 23.44 -1.67 -21.07
C LYS A 337 22.11 -1.66 -20.33
N SER A 338 22.01 -0.85 -19.27
CA SER A 338 20.75 -0.61 -18.58
C SER A 338 20.47 0.86 -18.42
N PHE A 339 19.21 1.25 -18.55
CA PHE A 339 18.74 2.63 -18.42
C PHE A 339 17.63 2.68 -17.36
N SER A 340 17.84 3.46 -16.30
CA SER A 340 16.76 3.82 -15.36
C SER A 340 16.11 5.12 -15.83
N PHE A 341 14.79 5.19 -15.80
CA PHE A 341 14.02 6.35 -16.24
C PHE A 341 12.63 6.39 -15.60
N LYS A 342 11.95 7.54 -15.70
CA LYS A 342 10.63 7.75 -15.13
C LYS A 342 9.60 7.99 -16.24
N GLY A 343 8.55 7.16 -16.30
CA GLY A 343 7.49 7.22 -17.31
C GLY A 343 7.92 6.90 -18.75
N PHE A 344 8.85 7.67 -19.33
CA PHE A 344 9.36 7.47 -20.68
C PHE A 344 10.89 7.52 -20.73
N LEU A 345 11.49 6.76 -21.64
CA LEU A 345 12.92 6.81 -21.91
C LEU A 345 13.17 7.75 -23.08
N ALA A 346 13.75 8.91 -22.81
CA ALA A 346 14.20 9.83 -23.84
C ALA A 346 15.31 9.20 -24.70
N LYS A 347 15.55 9.77 -25.88
CA LYS A 347 16.57 9.30 -26.83
C LYS A 347 17.95 9.22 -26.17
N ASN A 348 18.43 8.00 -25.94
CA ASN A 348 19.70 7.70 -25.29
C ASN A 348 20.61 6.86 -26.20
N GLU A 349 21.91 7.16 -26.21
CA GLU A 349 22.89 6.44 -27.03
C GLU A 349 23.16 5.02 -26.49
N LEU A 350 22.88 4.02 -27.34
CA LEU A 350 23.20 2.61 -27.10
C LEU A 350 24.66 2.31 -27.42
N ILE A 351 25.14 2.65 -28.61
CA ILE A 351 26.50 2.36 -29.03
C ILE A 351 26.85 3.16 -30.29
N SER A 352 28.12 3.53 -30.44
CA SER A 352 28.58 4.16 -31.68
C SER A 352 28.73 3.14 -32.80
N LEU A 353 28.30 3.48 -34.01
CA LEU A 353 28.38 2.62 -35.20
C LEU A 353 29.82 2.16 -35.51
N PRO A 354 30.87 2.99 -35.36
CA PRO A 354 32.25 2.53 -35.55
C PRO A 354 32.65 1.42 -34.58
N LYS A 355 32.21 1.50 -33.30
CA LYS A 355 32.46 0.44 -32.30
C LYS A 355 31.66 -0.81 -32.60
N LEU A 356 30.46 -0.67 -33.17
CA LEU A 356 29.63 -1.79 -33.56
C LEU A 356 30.25 -2.57 -34.73
N ASN A 357 30.69 -1.84 -35.77
CA ASN A 357 31.28 -2.40 -36.99
C ASN A 357 32.65 -3.04 -36.74
N SER A 358 33.53 -2.34 -36.00
CA SER A 358 34.87 -2.88 -35.67
C SER A 358 34.85 -3.86 -34.50
N GLY A 359 33.80 -3.84 -33.69
CA GLY A 359 33.69 -4.62 -32.46
C GLY A 359 33.01 -5.96 -32.60
N GLY A 360 32.71 -6.44 -33.82
CA GLY A 360 32.19 -7.78 -34.07
C GLY A 360 30.77 -8.05 -33.59
N TYR A 361 29.93 -7.02 -33.44
CA TYR A 361 28.53 -7.17 -33.00
C TYR A 361 27.54 -7.36 -34.16
N LEU A 362 28.05 -7.40 -35.39
CA LEU A 362 27.27 -7.64 -36.59
C LEU A 362 27.39 -9.10 -37.02
N THR A 363 26.29 -9.65 -37.50
CA THR A 363 26.26 -10.94 -38.20
C THR A 363 26.96 -10.83 -39.55
N ASP A 364 27.22 -11.97 -40.19
CA ASP A 364 27.79 -12.02 -41.54
C ASP A 364 26.89 -11.33 -42.58
N THR A 365 25.58 -11.21 -42.29
CA THR A 365 24.58 -10.48 -43.09
C THR A 365 24.57 -8.97 -42.82
N GLY A 366 25.33 -8.49 -41.82
CA GLY A 366 25.35 -7.08 -41.41
C GLY A 366 24.24 -6.69 -40.43
N ASP A 367 23.53 -7.65 -39.85
CA ASP A 367 22.45 -7.40 -38.89
C ASP A 367 22.99 -7.35 -37.46
N LEU A 368 22.37 -6.51 -36.63
CA LEU A 368 22.62 -6.45 -35.19
C LEU A 368 21.59 -7.31 -34.46
N VAL A 369 22.05 -8.33 -33.76
CA VAL A 369 21.20 -9.17 -32.89
C VAL A 369 21.34 -8.73 -31.45
N MET A 370 20.23 -8.31 -30.85
CA MET A 370 20.17 -7.90 -29.46
C MET A 370 18.94 -8.46 -28.74
N ARG A 371 18.91 -8.34 -27.42
CA ARG A 371 17.72 -8.56 -26.62
C ARG A 371 17.40 -7.32 -25.84
N LEU A 372 16.11 -7.05 -25.67
CA LEU A 372 15.62 -5.88 -24.94
C LEU A 372 14.49 -6.31 -24.02
N GLY A 373 14.56 -5.87 -22.77
CA GLY A 373 13.49 -6.01 -21.81
C GLY A 373 13.32 -4.74 -21.01
N ILE A 374 12.15 -4.63 -20.40
CA ILE A 374 11.75 -3.51 -19.58
C ILE A 374 10.95 -4.04 -18.39
N ARG A 375 11.16 -3.39 -17.25
CA ARG A 375 10.48 -3.72 -16.00
C ARG A 375 10.41 -2.50 -15.09
N PRO A 376 9.55 -2.50 -14.07
CA PRO A 376 9.64 -1.56 -12.96
C PRO A 376 11.02 -1.60 -12.31
N GLU A 377 11.46 -0.48 -11.73
CA GLU A 377 12.83 -0.38 -11.16
C GLU A 377 13.03 -1.30 -9.94
N ASN A 378 11.98 -1.50 -9.14
CA ASN A 378 11.98 -2.36 -7.97
C ASN A 378 10.58 -2.93 -7.68
N ILE A 379 10.48 -3.84 -6.71
CA ILE A 379 9.25 -4.57 -6.37
C ILE A 379 8.15 -3.66 -5.79
N LEU A 380 8.53 -2.53 -5.18
CA LEU A 380 7.57 -1.57 -4.64
C LEU A 380 6.91 -0.78 -5.78
N GLU A 381 7.72 -0.30 -6.72
CA GLU A 381 7.24 0.35 -7.95
C GLU A 381 6.33 -0.58 -8.76
N GLU A 382 6.68 -1.86 -8.88
CA GLU A 382 5.81 -2.87 -9.52
C GLU A 382 4.47 -3.01 -8.77
N SER A 383 4.50 -3.14 -7.44
CA SER A 383 3.31 -3.27 -6.61
C SER A 383 2.38 -2.06 -6.75
N ASP A 384 2.94 -0.85 -6.66
CA ASP A 384 2.16 0.39 -6.73
C ASP A 384 1.62 0.64 -8.13
N LEU A 385 2.40 0.31 -9.18
CA LEU A 385 1.93 0.29 -10.55
C LEU A 385 0.75 -0.68 -10.74
N LEU A 386 0.89 -1.92 -10.27
CA LEU A 386 -0.18 -2.92 -10.38
C LEU A 386 -1.45 -2.50 -9.62
N LYS A 387 -1.32 -1.87 -8.45
CA LYS A 387 -2.46 -1.28 -7.72
C LYS A 387 -3.13 -0.18 -8.54
N ALA A 388 -2.37 0.75 -9.10
CA ALA A 388 -2.90 1.83 -9.94
C ALA A 388 -3.63 1.29 -11.18
N LEU A 389 -3.02 0.31 -11.85
CA LEU A 389 -3.62 -0.38 -12.99
C LEU A 389 -4.91 -1.12 -12.61
N LEU A 390 -4.94 -1.75 -11.43
CA LEU A 390 -6.13 -2.43 -10.94
C LEU A 390 -7.28 -1.45 -10.66
N VAL A 391 -7.00 -0.30 -10.06
CA VAL A 391 -7.99 0.77 -9.83
C VAL A 391 -8.55 1.28 -11.14
N GLN A 392 -7.68 1.55 -12.12
CA GLN A 392 -8.10 1.98 -13.46
C GLN A 392 -8.98 0.93 -14.14
N GLN A 393 -8.60 -0.34 -14.07
CA GLN A 393 -9.36 -1.45 -14.66
C GLN A 393 -10.73 -1.62 -13.98
N ARG A 394 -10.82 -1.44 -12.65
CA ARG A 394 -12.10 -1.46 -11.91
C ARG A 394 -13.02 -0.32 -12.36
N LYS A 395 -12.48 0.88 -12.58
CA LYS A 395 -13.24 2.03 -13.10
C LYS A 395 -13.75 1.79 -14.52
N LEU A 396 -12.94 1.22 -15.40
CA LEU A 396 -13.37 0.86 -16.76
C LEU A 396 -14.48 -0.21 -16.71
N ASN A 397 -14.31 -1.23 -15.88
CA ASN A 397 -15.32 -2.28 -15.71
C ASN A 397 -16.64 -1.75 -15.12
N SER A 398 -16.61 -0.77 -14.20
CA SER A 398 -17.84 -0.16 -13.69
C SER A 398 -18.56 0.64 -14.76
N GLN A 399 -17.82 1.40 -15.59
CA GLN A 399 -18.38 2.13 -16.73
C GLN A 399 -19.03 1.19 -17.75
N LEU A 400 -18.33 0.12 -18.15
CA LEU A 400 -18.86 -0.89 -19.08
C LEU A 400 -20.08 -1.61 -18.51
N LYS A 401 -20.20 -1.79 -17.20
CA LYS A 401 -21.39 -2.36 -16.55
C LYS A 401 -22.59 -1.42 -16.66
N VAL A 402 -22.38 -0.12 -16.44
CA VAL A 402 -23.44 0.89 -16.58
C VAL A 402 -23.90 0.95 -18.04
N GLU A 403 -22.96 0.99 -18.99
CA GLU A 403 -23.27 0.99 -20.42
C GLU A 403 -24.01 -0.29 -20.86
N ASN A 404 -23.62 -1.45 -20.34
CA ASN A 404 -24.37 -2.69 -20.59
C ASN A 404 -25.78 -2.66 -19.99
N ALA A 405 -25.98 -2.01 -18.83
CA ALA A 405 -27.31 -1.86 -18.25
C ALA A 405 -28.20 -0.95 -19.11
N THR A 406 -27.68 0.20 -19.56
CA THR A 406 -28.42 1.12 -20.43
C THR A 406 -28.78 0.48 -21.77
N LEU A 407 -27.86 -0.28 -22.38
CA LEU A 407 -28.14 -1.02 -23.62
C LEU A 407 -29.20 -2.12 -23.43
N LYS A 408 -29.25 -2.75 -22.25
CA LYS A 408 -30.30 -3.73 -21.91
C LYS A 408 -31.67 -3.05 -21.77
N ASP A 409 -31.73 -1.90 -21.11
CA ASP A 409 -32.97 -1.14 -20.96
C ASP A 409 -33.50 -0.64 -22.32
N GLN A 410 -32.63 -0.14 -23.19
CA GLN A 410 -32.99 0.23 -24.56
C GLN A 410 -33.53 -0.96 -25.35
N ASN A 411 -32.89 -2.13 -25.26
CA ASN A 411 -33.38 -3.35 -25.90
C ASN A 411 -34.73 -3.80 -25.34
N PHE A 412 -34.97 -3.63 -24.04
CA PHE A 412 -36.24 -3.96 -23.42
C PHE A 412 -37.37 -3.05 -23.95
N ILE A 413 -37.13 -1.74 -24.03
CA ILE A 413 -38.08 -0.78 -24.60
C ILE A 413 -38.38 -1.11 -26.07
N LEU A 414 -37.35 -1.31 -26.89
CA LEU A 414 -37.51 -1.65 -28.32
C LEU A 414 -38.32 -2.94 -28.51
N ARG A 415 -38.10 -3.96 -27.67
CA ARG A 415 -38.92 -5.19 -27.70
C ARG A 415 -40.38 -4.92 -27.29
N GLY A 416 -40.60 -4.09 -26.28
CA GLY A 416 -41.94 -3.68 -25.86
C GLY A 416 -42.71 -2.93 -26.97
N ASP A 417 -42.04 -2.00 -27.65
CA ASP A 417 -42.64 -1.26 -28.78
C ASP A 417 -42.93 -2.17 -29.96
N MET A 418 -42.04 -3.13 -30.27
CA MET A 418 -42.27 -4.14 -31.31
C MET A 418 -43.53 -4.98 -31.03
N LEU A 419 -43.73 -5.39 -29.78
CA LEU A 419 -44.92 -6.14 -29.35
C LEU A 419 -46.20 -5.30 -29.46
N ARG A 420 -46.14 -4.00 -29.13
CA ARG A 420 -47.26 -3.07 -29.30
C ARG A 420 -47.65 -2.92 -30.77
N VAL A 421 -46.68 -2.65 -31.65
CA VAL A 421 -46.91 -2.54 -33.09
C VAL A 421 -47.47 -3.84 -33.66
N SER A 422 -46.98 -5.00 -33.20
CA SER A 422 -47.53 -6.30 -33.60
C SER A 422 -48.99 -6.48 -33.16
N SER A 423 -49.33 -6.06 -31.94
CA SER A 423 -50.71 -6.11 -31.43
C SER A 423 -51.65 -5.19 -32.19
N GLU A 424 -51.22 -3.95 -32.47
CA GLU A 424 -51.99 -2.98 -33.26
C GLU A 424 -52.20 -3.48 -34.71
N SER A 425 -51.18 -4.07 -35.31
CA SER A 425 -51.28 -4.70 -36.63
C SER A 425 -52.29 -5.84 -36.65
N GLN A 426 -52.30 -6.67 -35.60
CA GLN A 426 -53.25 -7.78 -35.47
C GLN A 426 -54.68 -7.31 -35.25
N GLN A 427 -54.89 -6.27 -34.42
CA GLN A 427 -56.20 -5.65 -34.21
C GLN A 427 -56.72 -4.98 -35.49
N ASN A 428 -55.85 -4.31 -36.25
CA ASN A 428 -56.19 -3.76 -37.56
C ASN A 428 -56.59 -4.86 -38.55
N LYS A 429 -55.88 -6.00 -38.55
CA LYS A 429 -56.22 -7.16 -39.39
C LYS A 429 -57.59 -7.73 -39.02
N GLU A 430 -57.89 -7.94 -37.74
CA GLU A 430 -59.21 -8.42 -37.29
C GLU A 430 -60.33 -7.43 -37.66
N THR A 431 -60.06 -6.14 -37.56
CA THR A 431 -61.01 -5.10 -37.97
C THR A 431 -61.26 -5.15 -39.48
N LEU A 432 -60.20 -5.31 -40.27
CA LEU A 432 -60.28 -5.43 -41.72
C LEU A 432 -61.04 -6.71 -42.13
N GLU A 433 -60.76 -7.84 -41.49
CA GLU A 433 -61.47 -9.11 -41.71
C GLU A 433 -62.96 -8.96 -41.37
N THR A 434 -63.29 -8.29 -40.27
CA THR A 434 -64.68 -8.01 -39.89
C THR A 434 -65.39 -7.13 -40.93
N GLN A 435 -64.71 -6.10 -41.45
CA GLN A 435 -65.22 -5.25 -42.52
C GLN A 435 -65.40 -6.03 -43.83
N VAL A 436 -64.45 -6.89 -44.19
CA VAL A 436 -64.52 -7.77 -45.36
C VAL A 436 -65.68 -8.75 -45.21
N VAL A 437 -65.91 -9.34 -44.04
CA VAL A 437 -67.05 -10.22 -43.77
C VAL A 437 -68.37 -9.44 -43.89
N ALA A 438 -68.44 -8.22 -43.36
CA ALA A 438 -69.62 -7.36 -43.47
C ALA A 438 -69.91 -6.96 -44.93
N LEU A 439 -68.86 -6.61 -45.69
CA LEU A 439 -68.95 -6.33 -47.13
C LEU A 439 -69.33 -7.56 -47.94
N THR A 440 -68.78 -8.73 -47.61
CA THR A 440 -69.12 -10.02 -48.23
C THR A 440 -70.57 -10.39 -47.93
N ARG A 441 -71.06 -10.12 -46.73
CA ARG A 441 -72.47 -10.33 -46.36
C ARG A 441 -73.39 -9.39 -47.13
N ARG A 442 -73.01 -8.12 -47.29
CA ARG A 442 -73.69 -7.17 -48.18
C ARG A 442 -73.66 -7.64 -49.64
N LEU A 443 -72.50 -8.06 -50.14
CA LEU A 443 -72.35 -8.61 -51.49
C LEU A 443 -73.19 -9.87 -51.70
N LYS A 444 -73.30 -10.76 -50.71
CA LYS A 444 -74.21 -11.92 -50.76
C LYS A 444 -75.68 -11.51 -50.76
N MET A 445 -76.07 -10.45 -50.05
CA MET A 445 -77.42 -9.87 -50.17
C MET A 445 -77.66 -9.25 -51.55
N PHE A 446 -76.65 -8.62 -52.15
CA PHE A 446 -76.72 -8.11 -53.52
C PHE A 446 -76.72 -9.25 -54.56
N GLN A 447 -75.97 -10.33 -54.35
CA GLN A 447 -75.91 -11.51 -55.23
C GLN A 447 -77.13 -12.42 -55.13
N HIS A 448 -77.93 -12.33 -54.05
CA HIS A 448 -79.25 -12.97 -54.00
C HIS A 448 -80.25 -12.31 -54.97
N ASN A 449 -79.96 -11.09 -55.45
CA ASN A 449 -80.75 -10.39 -56.46
C ASN A 449 -80.22 -10.56 -57.90
N SER A 450 -79.19 -11.38 -58.12
CA SER A 450 -78.66 -11.61 -59.46
C SER A 450 -78.02 -12.99 -59.57
N TYR A 451 -78.87 -14.01 -59.67
CA TYR A 451 -78.47 -15.30 -60.22
C TYR A 451 -78.63 -15.26 -61.74
N VAL A 452 -77.57 -15.69 -62.44
CA VAL A 452 -77.49 -16.34 -63.77
C VAL A 452 -76.35 -15.73 -64.60
N HIS A 453 -75.18 -16.38 -64.68
CA HIS A 453 -74.74 -17.17 -65.85
C HIS A 453 -73.23 -17.56 -65.80
N ASN A 454 -73.00 -18.87 -65.84
CA ASN A 454 -72.00 -19.69 -66.58
C ASN A 454 -70.46 -19.44 -66.63
N GLN A 455 -69.79 -20.57 -66.29
CA GLN A 455 -68.77 -21.34 -67.06
C GLN A 455 -67.25 -21.02 -67.02
N THR A 456 -66.55 -22.00 -66.42
CA THR A 456 -65.28 -22.70 -66.80
C THR A 456 -64.07 -21.94 -67.34
N LEU A 457 -62.90 -22.18 -66.72
CA LEU A 457 -61.62 -22.50 -67.38
C LEU A 457 -60.63 -23.16 -66.38
N GLN A 458 -59.94 -24.21 -66.84
CA GLN A 458 -58.88 -24.98 -66.16
C GLN A 458 -57.51 -24.33 -66.36
N VAL A 459 -56.61 -24.35 -65.36
CA VAL A 459 -55.13 -24.36 -65.56
C VAL A 459 -54.43 -25.20 -64.46
N ARG A 460 -53.37 -25.88 -64.89
CA ARG A 460 -52.46 -26.91 -64.34
C ARG A 460 -51.65 -26.58 -63.04
N PRO A 461 -50.96 -27.59 -62.44
CA PRO A 461 -50.37 -27.56 -61.10
C PRO A 461 -48.93 -27.04 -61.04
N GLN A 462 -48.52 -26.56 -59.85
CA GLN A 462 -47.12 -26.36 -59.48
C GLN A 462 -46.74 -27.23 -58.27
N THR A 463 -45.51 -27.73 -58.36
CA THR A 463 -44.79 -28.70 -57.53
C THR A 463 -44.62 -28.32 -56.05
N PRO A 464 -44.54 -29.31 -55.13
CA PRO A 464 -44.11 -29.06 -53.75
C PRO A 464 -42.59 -28.87 -53.68
N ILE A 465 -42.19 -27.79 -53.01
CA ILE A 465 -40.81 -27.51 -52.59
C ILE A 465 -40.53 -28.38 -51.37
N SER A 466 -39.50 -29.22 -51.44
CA SER A 466 -38.95 -29.99 -50.32
C SER A 466 -38.42 -29.05 -49.21
N PRO A 467 -38.65 -29.34 -47.93
CA PRO A 467 -37.93 -28.66 -46.86
C PRO A 467 -36.49 -29.19 -46.81
N VAL A 468 -35.56 -28.25 -46.98
CA VAL A 468 -34.13 -28.41 -46.71
C VAL A 468 -33.95 -28.73 -45.22
N SER A 469 -33.24 -29.82 -44.97
CA SER A 469 -32.70 -30.26 -43.69
C SER A 469 -31.89 -29.16 -42.99
N GLN A 470 -32.23 -28.86 -41.74
CA GLN A 470 -31.36 -28.10 -40.80
C GLN A 470 -30.35 -29.04 -40.11
N PRO A 471 -29.18 -28.52 -39.71
CA PRO A 471 -27.95 -29.30 -39.56
C PRO A 471 -27.81 -29.93 -38.17
N GLU A 472 -27.40 -31.21 -38.15
CA GLU A 472 -27.03 -31.93 -36.91
C GLU A 472 -25.75 -31.36 -36.26
N ASP A 473 -24.95 -30.57 -36.98
CA ASP A 473 -23.70 -29.95 -36.53
C ASP A 473 -23.86 -29.00 -35.33
N ASP A 474 -25.00 -28.30 -35.20
CA ASP A 474 -25.19 -27.34 -34.11
C ASP A 474 -25.43 -28.02 -32.76
N LYS A 475 -25.95 -29.25 -32.75
CA LYS A 475 -26.19 -30.02 -31.52
C LYS A 475 -24.91 -30.64 -30.96
N GLU A 476 -24.05 -31.16 -31.83
CA GLU A 476 -22.77 -31.72 -31.44
C GLU A 476 -21.82 -30.63 -30.93
N LYS A 477 -21.84 -29.46 -31.57
CA LYS A 477 -21.07 -28.29 -31.13
C LYS A 477 -21.53 -27.78 -29.76
N LEU A 478 -22.84 -27.67 -29.54
CA LEU A 478 -23.39 -27.26 -28.24
C LEU A 478 -23.06 -28.26 -27.12
N SER A 479 -23.05 -29.56 -27.44
CA SER A 479 -22.68 -30.63 -26.50
C SER A 479 -21.19 -30.57 -26.14
N SER A 480 -20.32 -30.35 -27.13
CA SER A 480 -18.88 -30.17 -26.95
C SER A 480 -18.55 -28.95 -26.09
N ASP A 481 -19.20 -27.81 -26.37
CA ASP A 481 -19.03 -26.57 -25.62
C ASP A 481 -19.49 -26.73 -24.15
N MET A 482 -20.61 -27.42 -23.91
CA MET A 482 -21.10 -27.73 -22.57
C MET A 482 -20.15 -28.64 -21.80
N GLN A 483 -19.49 -29.58 -22.47
CA GLN A 483 -18.52 -30.49 -21.84
C GLN A 483 -17.21 -29.76 -21.51
N MET A 484 -16.72 -28.91 -22.41
CA MET A 484 -15.57 -28.04 -22.16
C MET A 484 -15.82 -27.07 -20.99
N LEU A 485 -17.00 -26.49 -20.88
CA LEU A 485 -17.38 -25.62 -19.76
C LEU A 485 -17.40 -26.36 -18.42
N ARG A 486 -17.87 -27.62 -18.40
CA ARG A 486 -17.83 -28.46 -17.20
C ARG A 486 -16.40 -28.78 -16.78
N THR A 487 -15.52 -29.15 -17.72
CA THR A 487 -14.11 -29.42 -17.44
C THR A 487 -13.40 -28.18 -16.89
N LYS A 488 -13.61 -27.01 -17.49
CA LYS A 488 -13.06 -25.74 -16.97
C LYS A 488 -13.60 -25.38 -15.58
N LEU A 489 -14.88 -25.66 -15.32
CA LEU A 489 -15.48 -25.44 -14.01
C LEU A 489 -14.83 -26.35 -12.94
N ASP A 490 -14.52 -27.59 -13.29
CA ASP A 490 -13.89 -28.54 -12.38
C ASP A 490 -12.38 -28.28 -12.18
N GLU A 491 -11.66 -27.84 -13.21
CA GLU A 491 -10.29 -27.31 -13.10
C GLU A 491 -10.26 -26.08 -12.18
N MET A 492 -11.19 -25.15 -12.36
CA MET A 492 -11.32 -23.95 -11.53
C MET A 492 -11.67 -24.32 -10.08
N LYS A 493 -12.57 -25.27 -9.83
CA LYS A 493 -12.84 -25.77 -8.47
C LYS A 493 -11.60 -26.40 -7.84
N THR A 494 -10.80 -27.14 -8.61
CA THR A 494 -9.58 -27.79 -8.13
C THR A 494 -8.51 -26.75 -7.78
N SER A 495 -8.34 -25.72 -8.61
CA SER A 495 -7.49 -24.56 -8.33
C SER A 495 -7.96 -23.76 -7.11
N MET A 496 -9.27 -23.50 -6.99
CA MET A 496 -9.84 -22.81 -5.83
C MET A 496 -9.68 -23.60 -4.52
N LYS A 497 -9.79 -24.93 -4.56
CA LYS A 497 -9.49 -25.79 -3.41
C LYS A 497 -8.04 -25.68 -2.97
N ALA A 498 -7.09 -25.59 -3.91
CA ALA A 498 -5.67 -25.44 -3.60
C ALA A 498 -5.35 -24.06 -2.97
N MET A 499 -6.03 -22.99 -3.38
CA MET A 499 -5.82 -21.64 -2.86
C MET A 499 -6.51 -21.38 -1.50
N ASN A 500 -7.52 -22.17 -1.13
CA ASN A 500 -8.37 -21.99 0.05
C ASN A 500 -8.72 -20.50 0.36
N PRO A 501 -9.33 -19.76 -0.60
CA PRO A 501 -9.60 -18.34 -0.42
C PRO A 501 -10.76 -18.12 0.56
N PHE A 502 -10.73 -16.99 1.27
CA PHE A 502 -11.90 -16.49 1.98
C PHE A 502 -12.97 -16.05 0.98
N ALA A 503 -14.19 -16.52 1.15
CA ALA A 503 -15.35 -15.84 0.59
C ALA A 503 -15.67 -14.65 1.49
N ILE A 504 -15.69 -13.45 0.94
CA ILE A 504 -15.80 -12.19 1.69
C ILE A 504 -17.15 -11.55 1.43
N GLY A 505 -17.80 -11.09 2.50
CA GLY A 505 -18.94 -10.19 2.45
C GLY A 505 -18.65 -8.91 3.21
N SER A 506 -19.47 -7.90 2.94
CA SER A 506 -19.46 -6.64 3.68
C SER A 506 -20.87 -6.12 3.84
N PHE A 507 -21.11 -5.39 4.92
CA PHE A 507 -22.36 -4.70 5.14
C PHE A 507 -22.16 -3.49 6.04
N GLU A 508 -23.14 -2.61 5.99
CA GLU A 508 -23.11 -1.30 6.60
C GLU A 508 -24.26 -1.18 7.60
N ILE A 509 -23.97 -0.62 8.76
CA ILE A 509 -24.92 -0.42 9.85
C ILE A 509 -25.17 1.07 9.99
N TYR A 510 -26.45 1.44 9.92
CA TYR A 510 -26.94 2.80 10.05
C TYR A 510 -27.94 2.88 11.21
N ARG A 511 -27.93 4.01 11.95
CA ARG A 511 -28.97 4.37 12.95
C ARG A 511 -29.27 3.24 13.94
N TRP A 512 -28.25 2.82 14.69
CA TRP A 512 -28.35 1.78 15.71
C TRP A 512 -28.98 2.24 17.03
N SER A 513 -29.67 1.30 17.70
CA SER A 513 -30.22 1.46 19.07
C SER A 513 -29.72 0.31 19.96
N LYS A 514 -29.89 0.44 21.28
CA LYS A 514 -29.37 -0.52 22.28
C LYS A 514 -29.85 -1.96 22.10
N ASP A 515 -30.96 -2.17 21.39
CA ASP A 515 -31.57 -3.50 21.15
C ASP A 515 -31.56 -3.91 19.66
N SER A 516 -30.91 -3.14 18.80
CA SER A 516 -30.87 -3.42 17.36
C SER A 516 -29.97 -4.60 17.02
N LYS A 517 -30.49 -5.53 16.21
CA LYS A 517 -29.71 -6.61 15.59
C LYS A 517 -29.61 -6.37 14.10
N PHE A 518 -28.39 -6.41 13.57
CA PHE A 518 -28.11 -6.19 12.16
C PHE A 518 -27.65 -7.48 11.51
N TYR A 519 -28.26 -7.84 10.40
CA TYR A 519 -28.02 -9.10 9.70
C TYR A 519 -27.22 -8.85 8.43
N SER A 520 -26.10 -9.53 8.30
CA SER A 520 -25.31 -9.47 7.09
C SER A 520 -25.99 -10.23 5.95
N PRO A 521 -25.62 -9.95 4.69
CA PRO A 521 -25.86 -10.85 3.57
C PRO A 521 -25.24 -12.24 3.83
N GLN A 522 -25.78 -13.26 3.16
CA GLN A 522 -25.22 -14.61 3.21
C GLN A 522 -23.98 -14.71 2.31
N VAL A 523 -22.91 -15.32 2.82
CA VAL A 523 -21.66 -15.55 2.10
C VAL A 523 -21.37 -17.05 2.05
N ALA A 524 -21.09 -17.57 0.87
CA ALA A 524 -20.79 -18.98 0.65
C ALA A 524 -19.31 -19.19 0.31
N SER A 525 -18.64 -20.04 1.09
CA SER A 525 -17.29 -20.51 0.79
C SER A 525 -17.25 -21.34 -0.49
N HIS A 526 -16.05 -21.55 -1.04
CA HIS A 526 -15.84 -22.34 -2.26
C HIS A 526 -16.26 -23.82 -2.13
N VAL A 527 -16.42 -24.35 -0.91
CA VAL A 527 -16.96 -25.70 -0.66
C VAL A 527 -18.48 -25.69 -0.35
N GLY A 528 -19.12 -24.53 -0.42
CA GLY A 528 -20.57 -24.38 -0.25
C GLY A 528 -21.04 -24.13 1.19
N VAL A 529 -20.15 -24.04 2.19
CA VAL A 529 -20.55 -23.61 3.55
C VAL A 529 -21.00 -22.15 3.45
N THR A 530 -22.26 -21.88 3.76
CA THR A 530 -22.87 -20.55 3.71
C THR A 530 -23.13 -20.04 5.12
N ILE A 531 -22.64 -18.84 5.43
CA ILE A 531 -22.83 -18.18 6.73
C ILE A 531 -23.48 -16.80 6.56
N TYR A 532 -23.98 -16.26 7.66
CA TYR A 532 -24.27 -14.84 7.84
C TYR A 532 -23.87 -14.43 9.26
N ILE A 533 -23.68 -13.14 9.47
CA ILE A 533 -23.28 -12.57 10.74
C ILE A 533 -24.42 -11.69 11.27
N ILE A 534 -24.68 -11.80 12.56
CA ILE A 534 -25.58 -10.90 13.28
C ILE A 534 -24.72 -10.01 14.16
N VAL A 535 -24.78 -8.70 13.99
CA VAL A 535 -24.09 -7.74 14.84
C VAL A 535 -25.07 -7.08 15.78
N GLN A 536 -24.73 -7.08 17.06
CA GLN A 536 -25.52 -6.50 18.13
C GLN A 536 -24.63 -5.58 18.98
N PRO A 537 -24.86 -4.25 18.93
CA PRO A 537 -24.20 -3.29 19.81
C PRO A 537 -24.75 -3.49 21.23
N ASN A 538 -23.90 -3.80 22.21
CA ASN A 538 -24.34 -4.06 23.59
C ASN A 538 -23.97 -2.89 24.51
N PHE A 539 -24.74 -1.81 24.48
CA PHE A 539 -24.50 -0.59 25.29
C PHE A 539 -25.29 -0.58 26.62
N ALA A 540 -25.62 -1.75 27.15
CA ALA A 540 -26.49 -1.90 28.32
C ALA A 540 -25.76 -1.82 29.68
N CYS A 541 -24.43 -1.91 29.72
CA CYS A 541 -23.65 -1.96 30.97
C CYS A 541 -22.50 -0.96 30.94
N GLU A 542 -22.41 -0.08 31.94
CA GLU A 542 -21.33 0.93 32.10
C GLU A 542 -19.91 0.35 32.15
N LYS A 543 -19.75 -0.98 32.22
CA LYS A 543 -18.46 -1.67 32.34
C LYS A 543 -18.05 -2.50 31.12
N SER A 544 -18.91 -2.68 30.12
CA SER A 544 -18.59 -3.42 28.88
C SER A 544 -19.61 -3.02 27.82
N SER A 545 -19.22 -2.04 27.01
CA SER A 545 -20.08 -1.43 25.99
C SER A 545 -19.66 -1.86 24.58
N ASP A 546 -19.26 -3.13 24.43
CA ASP A 546 -18.61 -3.61 23.21
C ASP A 546 -19.62 -4.10 22.16
N VAL A 547 -19.19 -4.11 20.90
CA VAL A 547 -19.99 -4.65 19.79
C VAL A 547 -19.80 -6.16 19.74
N ASN A 548 -20.89 -6.91 19.87
CA ASN A 548 -20.90 -8.37 19.76
C ASN A 548 -21.34 -8.79 18.36
N ALA A 549 -20.80 -9.92 17.91
CA ALA A 549 -21.28 -10.59 16.69
C ALA A 549 -21.70 -12.03 16.98
N TYR A 550 -22.59 -12.56 16.15
CA TYR A 550 -22.95 -13.96 16.11
C TYR A 550 -22.68 -14.48 14.72
N VAL A 551 -21.95 -15.59 14.66
CA VAL A 551 -21.63 -16.25 13.40
C VAL A 551 -22.62 -17.39 13.22
N CYS A 552 -23.48 -17.28 12.22
CA CYS A 552 -24.58 -18.20 12.00
C CYS A 552 -24.40 -18.98 10.71
N TRP A 553 -24.53 -20.30 10.80
CA TRP A 553 -24.60 -21.17 9.63
C TRP A 553 -25.98 -21.06 8.98
N ALA A 554 -26.02 -20.90 7.66
CA ALA A 554 -27.26 -20.86 6.87
C ALA A 554 -27.55 -22.18 6.17
N LYS A 555 -26.58 -22.66 5.37
CA LYS A 555 -26.72 -23.86 4.52
C LYS A 555 -25.37 -24.41 4.07
N GLY A 556 -25.34 -25.64 3.58
CA GLY A 556 -24.14 -26.30 3.06
C GLY A 556 -23.54 -27.34 4.02
N PRO A 557 -22.34 -27.87 3.75
CA PRO A 557 -21.73 -28.84 4.64
C PRO A 557 -21.40 -28.21 6.01
N LYS A 558 -21.49 -28.99 7.09
CA LYS A 558 -21.15 -28.53 8.45
C LYS A 558 -19.69 -28.86 8.74
N LEU A 559 -18.81 -27.92 8.43
CA LEU A 559 -17.36 -28.08 8.54
C LEU A 559 -16.78 -27.11 9.57
N ARG A 560 -15.54 -27.36 9.95
CA ARG A 560 -14.70 -26.41 10.66
C ARG A 560 -14.28 -25.31 9.69
N CYS A 561 -14.51 -24.06 10.04
CA CYS A 561 -14.25 -22.92 9.19
C CYS A 561 -13.46 -21.86 9.95
N GLN A 562 -12.47 -21.28 9.28
CA GLN A 562 -11.83 -20.05 9.72
C GLN A 562 -12.68 -18.88 9.22
N ILE A 563 -13.01 -17.97 10.13
CA ILE A 563 -13.88 -16.83 9.89
C ILE A 563 -13.20 -15.60 10.44
N PHE A 564 -13.18 -14.54 9.65
CA PHE A 564 -12.73 -13.23 10.13
C PHE A 564 -13.88 -12.25 10.19
N ILE A 565 -13.79 -11.32 11.13
CA ILE A 565 -14.61 -10.10 11.16
C ILE A 565 -13.64 -8.93 11.24
N GLU A 566 -13.86 -7.96 10.36
CA GLU A 566 -13.09 -6.74 10.24
C GLU A 566 -14.02 -5.54 10.37
N VAL A 567 -13.76 -4.70 11.37
CA VAL A 567 -14.41 -3.40 11.53
C VAL A 567 -13.56 -2.39 10.77
N VAL A 568 -14.14 -1.79 9.73
CA VAL A 568 -13.44 -0.96 8.77
C VAL A 568 -13.41 0.48 9.29
N ASN A 569 -12.21 1.03 9.41
CA ASN A 569 -11.97 2.44 9.66
C ASN A 569 -11.84 3.19 8.31
N GLU A 570 -12.11 4.50 8.28
CA GLU A 570 -11.80 5.38 7.14
C GLU A 570 -10.30 5.37 6.77
N PHE A 571 -9.43 5.19 7.76
CA PHE A 571 -7.99 4.97 7.58
C PHE A 571 -7.71 3.47 7.49
N GLU A 572 -7.29 2.97 6.33
CA GLU A 572 -7.10 1.52 6.10
C GLU A 572 -6.15 0.87 7.13
N ASP A 573 -5.12 1.59 7.58
CA ASP A 573 -4.12 1.11 8.55
C ASP A 573 -4.66 0.93 9.97
N GLU A 574 -5.84 1.50 10.26
CA GLU A 574 -6.48 1.41 11.58
C GLU A 574 -7.63 0.38 11.61
N CYS A 575 -7.87 -0.38 10.53
CA CYS A 575 -8.92 -1.40 10.52
C CYS A 575 -8.68 -2.48 11.60
N VAL A 576 -9.72 -2.84 12.35
CA VAL A 576 -9.63 -3.86 13.41
C VAL A 576 -10.14 -5.17 12.83
N ARG A 577 -9.23 -6.12 12.60
CA ARG A 577 -9.56 -7.46 12.11
C ARG A 577 -9.22 -8.53 13.14
N GLU A 578 -10.15 -9.45 13.34
CA GLU A 578 -9.94 -10.64 14.17
C GLU A 578 -10.37 -11.90 13.41
N ASP A 579 -9.55 -12.95 13.49
CA ASP A 579 -9.76 -14.25 12.85
C ASP A 579 -10.00 -15.33 13.94
N ARG A 580 -11.09 -16.09 13.82
CA ARG A 580 -11.40 -17.22 14.73
C ARG A 580 -11.86 -18.45 13.95
N VAL A 581 -11.72 -19.61 14.58
CA VAL A 581 -12.16 -20.89 14.00
C VAL A 581 -13.45 -21.34 14.67
N PHE A 582 -14.46 -21.67 13.88
CA PHE A 582 -15.75 -22.16 14.33
C PHE A 582 -16.04 -23.55 13.74
N ASP A 583 -16.63 -24.41 14.54
CA ASP A 583 -16.93 -25.79 14.16
C ASP A 583 -18.43 -25.98 13.99
N PHE A 584 -18.94 -25.82 12.77
CA PHE A 584 -20.38 -25.93 12.50
C PHE A 584 -20.94 -27.34 12.64
N SER A 585 -20.09 -28.36 12.86
CA SER A 585 -20.56 -29.69 13.25
C SER A 585 -21.13 -29.69 14.67
N LYS A 586 -20.69 -28.77 15.53
CA LYS A 586 -21.05 -28.68 16.96
C LYS A 586 -22.18 -27.69 17.26
N GLY A 587 -22.58 -26.87 16.28
CA GLY A 587 -23.60 -25.85 16.47
C GLY A 587 -23.88 -25.06 15.20
N THR A 588 -25.03 -24.40 15.15
CA THR A 588 -25.45 -23.58 13.99
C THR A 588 -25.27 -22.08 14.22
N SER A 589 -24.92 -21.67 15.44
CA SER A 589 -24.67 -20.27 15.79
C SER A 589 -23.65 -20.19 16.91
N PHE A 590 -22.67 -19.30 16.78
CA PHE A 590 -21.62 -19.08 17.76
C PHE A 590 -21.53 -17.61 18.14
N THR A 591 -21.33 -17.32 19.42
CA THR A 591 -21.19 -15.93 19.90
C THR A 591 -19.73 -15.49 19.81
N TRP A 592 -19.51 -14.31 19.25
CA TRP A 592 -18.25 -13.60 19.18
C TRP A 592 -18.36 -12.33 20.01
N LYS A 593 -17.85 -12.38 21.24
CA LYS A 593 -17.90 -11.24 22.16
C LYS A 593 -16.78 -10.24 21.85
N SER A 594 -17.12 -8.95 21.93
CA SER A 594 -16.18 -7.82 21.81
C SER A 594 -15.37 -7.83 20.52
N VAL A 595 -16.06 -7.71 19.38
CA VAL A 595 -15.44 -7.55 18.05
C VAL A 595 -14.70 -6.21 17.96
N ILE A 596 -15.27 -5.17 18.56
CA ILE A 596 -14.60 -3.89 18.81
C ILE A 596 -15.07 -3.37 20.16
N SER A 597 -14.12 -2.82 20.94
CA SER A 597 -14.42 -2.23 22.23
C SER A 597 -15.13 -0.90 22.06
N HIS A 598 -15.98 -0.53 23.02
CA HIS A 598 -16.57 0.82 23.03
C HIS A 598 -15.52 1.92 22.93
N TYR A 599 -14.42 1.73 23.67
CA TYR A 599 -13.34 2.70 23.72
C TYR A 599 -12.72 2.93 22.33
N ASN A 600 -12.39 1.86 21.61
CA ASN A 600 -11.81 1.98 20.26
C ASN A 600 -12.83 2.52 19.25
N LEU A 601 -14.09 2.13 19.40
CA LEU A 601 -15.17 2.54 18.51
C LEU A 601 -15.46 4.05 18.55
N PHE A 602 -15.32 4.69 19.73
CA PHE A 602 -15.65 6.11 19.93
C PHE A 602 -14.45 7.05 20.09
N ARG A 603 -13.26 6.53 20.42
CA ARG A 603 -12.06 7.37 20.63
C ARG A 603 -11.18 7.48 19.37
N SER A 604 -11.13 6.43 18.56
CA SER A 604 -10.38 6.46 17.30
C SER A 604 -11.26 7.07 16.22
N ASP A 605 -10.78 8.14 15.59
CA ASP A 605 -11.47 8.76 14.46
C ASP A 605 -11.61 7.76 13.30
N GLY A 606 -12.71 7.82 12.55
CA GLY A 606 -12.90 7.05 11.32
C GLY A 606 -13.58 5.67 11.45
N PHE A 607 -13.86 5.15 12.65
CA PHE A 607 -14.72 3.94 12.78
C PHE A 607 -16.22 4.27 12.74
N LEU A 608 -16.59 5.49 13.14
CA LEU A 608 -17.96 5.99 13.19
C LEU A 608 -18.01 7.37 12.55
N SER A 609 -18.26 7.42 11.25
CA SER A 609 -18.53 8.66 10.54
C SER A 609 -20.04 8.81 10.36
N ASP A 610 -20.65 9.84 10.94
CA ASP A 610 -22.11 10.05 10.91
C ASP A 610 -22.94 8.84 11.41
N ASP A 611 -22.52 8.18 12.50
CA ASP A 611 -23.15 6.96 13.05
C ASP A 611 -23.20 5.77 12.07
N HIS A 612 -22.26 5.73 11.12
CA HIS A 612 -22.11 4.66 10.14
C HIS A 612 -20.96 3.72 10.51
N LEU A 613 -21.27 2.43 10.71
CA LEU A 613 -20.28 1.39 10.95
C LEU A 613 -20.19 0.43 9.75
N LYS A 614 -18.98 0.22 9.24
CA LYS A 614 -18.70 -0.69 8.12
C LYS A 614 -18.06 -1.98 8.62
N ILE A 615 -18.63 -3.12 8.23
CA ILE A 615 -18.13 -4.44 8.64
C ILE A 615 -17.85 -5.29 7.41
N LYS A 616 -16.63 -5.83 7.36
CA LYS A 616 -16.23 -6.89 6.43
C LYS A 616 -16.10 -8.19 7.19
N PHE A 617 -16.39 -9.29 6.53
CA PHE A 617 -16.22 -10.61 7.12
C PHE A 617 -15.95 -11.63 6.03
N GLY A 618 -15.33 -12.75 6.39
CA GLY A 618 -15.12 -13.81 5.43
C GLY A 618 -15.11 -15.19 6.05
N VAL A 619 -15.38 -16.19 5.22
CA VAL A 619 -15.41 -17.60 5.60
C VAL A 619 -14.57 -18.43 4.64
N ARG A 620 -13.78 -19.34 5.20
CA ARG A 620 -13.16 -20.44 4.47
C ARG A 620 -13.13 -21.71 5.31
N PRO A 621 -13.07 -22.89 4.69
CA PRO A 621 -12.73 -24.12 5.40
C PRO A 621 -11.41 -23.97 6.17
N ALA A 622 -11.38 -24.46 7.40
CA ALA A 622 -10.13 -24.56 8.14
C ALA A 622 -9.23 -25.60 7.43
N VAL A 623 -7.97 -25.24 7.20
CA VAL A 623 -6.95 -26.22 6.79
C VAL A 623 -6.61 -27.02 8.05
N GLU A 624 -6.71 -28.34 7.99
CA GLU A 624 -6.30 -29.21 9.10
C GLU A 624 -4.79 -29.22 9.31
#